data_AF-A0A5K1DKP5-F1
#
_entry.id   AF-A0A5K1DKP5-F1
#
_cell.length_a   1.000
_cell.length_b   1.000
_cell.length_c   1.000
_cell.angle_alpha   90.00
_cell.angle_beta   90.00
_cell.angle_gamma   90.00
#
_symmetry.space_group_name_H-M   'P 1'
#
loop_
_entity.id
_entity.type
_entity.pdbx_description
1 polymer ?
#
loop_
_entity_poly.entity_id
_entity_poly.type
_entity_poly.pdbx_seq_one_letter_code
_entity_poly.pdbx_strand_id
1 'polypeptide(L)' 'VAKDELSRECDYELEAANQKRFRDLLSNLDGFYVPIVVDELSSRRVLTTELVT' A
#
# COMPACT_ATOMS: atom_id res chain seq x y z
N VAL A 1 -11.84 7.27 -18.20
CA VAL A 1 -11.10 8.21 -17.33
C VAL A 1 -11.65 8.17 -15.91
N ALA A 2 -12.76 8.82 -15.55
CA ALA A 2 -13.24 8.83 -14.16
C ALA A 2 -13.63 7.45 -13.59
N LYS A 3 -14.21 6.56 -14.41
CA LYS A 3 -14.65 5.22 -13.98
C LYS A 3 -13.49 4.27 -13.66
N ASP A 4 -12.41 4.37 -14.44
CA ASP A 4 -11.26 3.47 -14.32
C ASP A 4 -10.42 3.83 -13.09
N GLU A 5 -10.21 5.13 -12.86
CA GLU A 5 -9.53 5.60 -11.64
C GLU A 5 -10.32 5.26 -10.38
N LEU A 6 -11.65 5.48 -10.38
CA LEU A 6 -12.50 5.13 -9.24
C LEU A 6 -12.48 3.62 -8.94
N SER A 7 -12.39 2.79 -9.99
CA SER A 7 -12.30 1.33 -9.80
C SER A 7 -10.96 0.91 -9.21
N ARG A 8 -9.88 1.64 -9.52
CA ARG A 8 -8.53 1.39 -8.97
C ARG A 8 -8.41 1.86 -7.52
N GLU A 9 -9.03 2.98 -7.16
CA GLU A 9 -9.09 3.46 -5.77
C GLU A 9 -9.85 2.49 -4.85
N CYS A 10 -10.72 1.64 -5.41
CA CYS A 10 -11.46 0.62 -4.66
C CYS A 10 -10.73 -0.73 -4.56
N ASP A 11 -9.53 -0.87 -5.12
CA ASP A 11 -8.78 -2.13 -5.16
C ASP A 11 -7.52 -2.06 -4.28
N TYR A 12 -7.69 -2.34 -3.00
CA TYR A 12 -6.60 -2.25 -2.02
C TYR A 12 -5.54 -3.35 -2.16
N GLU A 13 -5.78 -4.40 -2.95
CA GLU A 13 -4.72 -5.36 -3.30
C GLU A 13 -3.68 -4.71 -4.22
N LEU A 14 -4.14 -3.84 -5.14
CA LEU A 14 -3.26 -3.05 -5.99
C LEU A 14 -2.45 -2.05 -5.15
N GLU A 15 -3.09 -1.41 -4.19
CA GLU A 15 -2.44 -0.47 -3.27
C GLU A 15 -1.38 -1.18 -2.41
N ALA A 16 -1.72 -2.32 -1.80
CA ALA A 16 -0.79 -3.15 -1.04
C ALA A 16 0.45 -3.54 -1.85
N ALA A 17 0.26 -3.98 -3.10
CA ALA A 17 1.36 -4.36 -3.98
C ALA A 17 2.30 -3.17 -4.28
N ASN A 18 1.73 -1.99 -4.53
CA ASN A 18 2.51 -0.77 -4.75
C ASN A 18 3.24 -0.32 -3.49
N GLN A 19 2.60 -0.40 -2.31
CA GLN A 19 3.22 -0.04 -1.04
C GLN A 19 4.45 -0.92 -0.74
N LYS A 20 4.36 -2.24 -0.95
CA LYS A 20 5.51 -3.16 -0.81
C LYS A 20 6.65 -2.78 -1.75
N ARG A 21 6.34 -2.45 -3.00
CA ARG A 21 7.34 -1.99 -3.97
C ARG A 21 7.99 -0.67 -3.54
N PHE A 22 7.20 0.27 -3.02
CA PHE A 22 7.73 1.56 -2.55
C PHE A 22 8.63 1.40 -1.33
N ARG A 23 8.30 0.48 -0.43
CA ARG A 23 9.17 0.11 0.69
C ARG A 23 10.54 -0.35 0.20
N ASP A 24 10.60 -1.19 -0.82
CA ASP A 24 11.88 -1.64 -1.39
C ASP A 24 12.62 -0.49 -2.10
N LEU A 25 11.91 0.36 -2.83
CA LEU A 25 12.51 1.50 -3.54
C LEU A 25 13.09 2.56 -2.59
N LEU A 26 12.45 2.77 -1.45
CA LEU A 26 12.82 3.80 -0.48
C LEU A 26 13.66 3.26 0.68
N SER A 27 13.97 1.96 0.71
CA SER A 27 14.65 1.31 1.85
C SER A 27 16.02 1.90 2.18
N ASN A 28 16.67 2.55 1.21
CA ASN A 28 18.01 3.10 1.32
C ASN A 28 18.02 4.64 1.36
N LEU A 29 16.85 5.29 1.46
CA LEU A 29 16.75 6.74 1.53
C LEU A 29 16.45 7.18 2.96
N ASP A 30 17.30 8.06 3.49
CA ASP A 30 17.07 8.67 4.80
C ASP A 30 15.85 9.60 4.75
N GLY A 31 15.10 9.62 5.86
CA GLY A 31 13.94 10.51 6.04
C GLY A 31 12.60 9.95 5.53
N PHE A 32 12.57 8.75 4.95
CA PHE A 32 11.35 8.07 4.53
C PHE A 32 11.17 6.73 5.25
N TYR A 33 9.92 6.43 5.59
CA TYR A 33 9.52 5.13 6.11
C TYR A 33 8.21 4.71 5.44
N VAL A 34 8.18 3.50 4.90
CA VAL A 34 6.97 2.90 4.31
C VAL A 34 6.55 1.73 5.18
N PRO A 35 5.36 1.72 5.83
CA PRO A 35 4.91 0.64 6.74
C PRO A 35 4.79 -0.74 6.08
N ILE A 36 4.91 -1.83 6.87
CA ILE A 36 4.69 -3.20 6.39
C ILE A 36 3.19 -3.35 6.15
N VAL A 37 2.82 -3.97 5.04
CA VAL A 37 1.46 -4.46 4.82
C VAL A 37 1.28 -5.80 5.53
N VAL A 38 0.26 -5.93 6.36
CA VAL A 38 -0.10 -7.18 7.04
C VAL A 38 -1.05 -7.96 6.13
N ASP A 39 -0.51 -8.91 5.36
CA ASP A 39 -1.24 -9.61 4.29
C ASP A 39 -2.43 -10.42 4.82
N GLU A 40 -2.28 -11.04 5.99
CA GLU A 40 -3.33 -11.85 6.62
C GLU A 40 -4.55 -11.03 7.05
N LEU A 41 -4.37 -9.72 7.21
CA LEU A 41 -5.40 -8.75 7.59
C LEU A 41 -5.75 -7.80 6.44
N SER A 42 -5.25 -8.07 5.24
CA SER A 42 -5.50 -7.26 4.04
C SER A 42 -6.30 -8.04 3.01
N SER A 43 -7.09 -7.32 2.23
CA SER A 43 -7.94 -7.85 1.17
C SER A 43 -8.26 -6.73 0.18
N ARG A 44 -8.97 -7.05 -0.91
CA ARG A 44 -9.48 -6.06 -1.87
C ARG A 44 -10.16 -4.82 -1.24
N ARG A 45 -10.77 -4.93 -0.05
CA ARG A 45 -11.54 -3.85 0.59
C ARG A 45 -10.98 -3.37 1.94
N VAL A 46 -9.93 -4.00 2.45
CA VAL A 46 -9.30 -3.63 3.72
C VAL A 46 -7.79 -3.68 3.53
N LEU A 47 -7.09 -2.58 3.83
CA LEU A 47 -5.64 -2.52 3.86
C LEU A 47 -5.18 -2.35 5.30
N THR A 48 -4.36 -3.27 5.79
CA THR A 48 -3.81 -3.21 7.15
C THR A 48 -2.30 -3.02 7.08
N THR A 49 -1.78 -2.04 7.82
CA THR A 49 -0.35 -1.75 7.89
C THR A 49 0.15 -1.65 9.32
N GLU A 50 1.47 -1.65 9.51
CA GLU A 50 2.07 -1.25 10.78
C GLU A 50 1.60 0.15 11.19
N LEU A 51 1.40 0.33 12.49
CA LEU A 51 1.14 1.63 13.09
C LEU A 51 2.42 2.49 13.03
N VAL A 52 2.28 3.73 12.55
CA VAL A 52 3.36 4.74 12.57
C VAL A 52 3.05 5.77 13.65
N THR A 53 4.06 6.17 14.42
CA THR A 53 3.96 7.12 15.55
C THR A 53 4.83 8.34 15.35
#